data_AF-I4C8B8-F1
#
_entry.id   AF-I4C8B8-F1
#
_cell.length_a   1.000
_cell.length_b   1.000
_cell.length_c   1.000
_cell.angle_alpha   90.00
_cell.angle_beta   90.00
_cell.angle_gamma   90.00
#
_symmetry.space_group_name_H-M   'P 1'
#
loop_
_entity.id
_entity.type
_entity.pdbx_description
1 polymer ?
#
loop_
_entity_poly.entity_id
_entity_poly.type
_entity_poly.pdbx_seq_one_letter_code
_entity_poly.pdbx_strand_id
1 'polypeptide(L)'
;MSDPRYRINLYGHSSEDPYFFVMELAAILEIHPEEAREFLNSTPVTIKENVSEEEAEYLGDLLKAVRALVIVEPMDGVPEKTPDKATEVSVLKKQLEEQEDRAAFRSYLWVGSAMLIALIVLVWLTTAFWSSFSKTSEENAKKPAVEETDAKKPERTVTETPQQPDLSKLYSVIDEADSNVEQTQFLLKISEEDLYRLQSTYMADQKAVRQKKVQVAELRAKLRSEKTALQKLKDQVKRIESSLKVQEHSTAE
;
A
#
# COMPACT_ATOMS: atom_id res chain seq x y z
N MET A 1 -45.42 -5.82 -32.50
CA MET A 1 -45.10 -6.78 -31.42
C MET A 1 -44.35 -5.97 -30.38
N SER A 2 -44.77 -6.01 -29.12
CA SER A 2 -44.04 -5.32 -28.05
C SER A 2 -42.74 -6.08 -27.79
N ASP A 3 -41.63 -5.37 -27.63
CA ASP A 3 -40.35 -6.00 -27.30
C ASP A 3 -40.44 -6.68 -25.92
N PRO A 4 -39.90 -7.90 -25.76
CA PRO A 4 -39.96 -8.62 -24.49
C PRO A 4 -39.23 -7.84 -23.40
N ARG A 5 -39.86 -7.75 -22.24
CA ARG A 5 -39.31 -7.07 -21.05
C ARG A 5 -38.81 -8.09 -20.05
N TYR A 6 -37.71 -7.77 -19.39
CA TYR A 6 -37.04 -8.64 -18.43
C TYR A 6 -37.02 -8.01 -17.03
N ARG A 7 -36.88 -8.87 -16.02
CA ARG A 7 -36.61 -8.50 -14.63
C ARG A 7 -35.38 -9.25 -14.12
N ILE A 8 -34.66 -8.63 -13.20
CA ILE A 8 -33.47 -9.20 -12.57
C ILE A 8 -33.76 -9.41 -11.09
N ASN A 9 -33.64 -10.66 -10.66
CA ASN A 9 -33.86 -11.07 -9.27
C ASN A 9 -32.53 -11.39 -8.62
N LEU A 10 -32.26 -10.79 -7.46
CA LEU A 10 -31.10 -11.05 -6.61
C LEU A 10 -31.46 -12.07 -5.53
N TYR A 11 -30.72 -13.17 -5.47
CA TYR A 11 -30.91 -14.27 -4.51
C TYR A 11 -29.85 -14.30 -3.41
N GLY A 12 -28.78 -13.52 -3.53
CA GLY A 12 -27.69 -13.46 -2.54
C GLY A 12 -26.35 -13.13 -3.20
N HIS A 13 -25.26 -13.46 -2.50
CA HIS A 13 -23.90 -13.30 -3.02
C HIS A 13 -22.98 -14.42 -2.50
N SER A 14 -21.87 -14.65 -3.19
CA SER A 14 -20.76 -15.51 -2.74
C SER A 14 -19.49 -14.74 -2.40
N SER A 15 -19.55 -13.41 -2.28
CA SER A 15 -18.42 -12.61 -1.77
C SER A 15 -18.08 -12.98 -0.32
N GLU A 16 -16.77 -13.10 -0.02
CA GLU A 16 -16.23 -13.30 1.33
C GLU A 16 -16.42 -12.06 2.22
N ASP A 17 -16.44 -10.87 1.62
CA ASP A 17 -16.65 -9.59 2.28
C ASP A 17 -18.01 -9.00 1.87
N PRO A 18 -19.04 -9.10 2.74
CA PRO A 18 -20.36 -8.52 2.48
C PRO A 18 -20.35 -7.01 2.36
N TYR A 19 -19.43 -6.31 3.05
CA TYR A 19 -19.36 -4.85 2.99
C TYR A 19 -18.84 -4.39 1.63
N PHE A 20 -17.75 -5.01 1.16
CA PHE A 20 -17.21 -4.70 -0.17
C PHE A 20 -18.23 -5.03 -1.27
N PHE A 21 -18.93 -6.17 -1.15
CA PHE A 21 -20.01 -6.52 -2.06
C PHE A 21 -21.13 -5.47 -2.10
N VAL A 22 -21.56 -4.95 -0.95
CA VAL A 22 -22.57 -3.87 -0.88
C VAL A 22 -22.09 -2.62 -1.61
N MET A 23 -20.83 -2.24 -1.46
CA MET A 23 -20.26 -1.07 -2.14
C MET A 23 -20.20 -1.26 -3.67
N GLU A 24 -19.80 -2.44 -4.14
CA GLU A 24 -19.78 -2.75 -5.58
C GLU A 24 -21.19 -2.85 -6.17
N LEU A 25 -22.12 -3.49 -5.46
CA LEU A 25 -23.52 -3.57 -5.85
C LEU A 25 -24.14 -2.18 -5.97
N ALA A 26 -23.88 -1.31 -4.99
CA ALA A 26 -24.34 0.08 -4.99
C ALA A 26 -23.78 0.86 -6.19
N ALA A 27 -22.49 0.65 -6.52
CA ALA A 27 -21.86 1.29 -7.66
C ALA A 27 -22.45 0.82 -9.00
N ILE A 28 -22.72 -0.49 -9.16
CA ILE A 28 -23.30 -1.06 -10.40
C ILE A 28 -24.74 -0.59 -10.61
N LEU A 29 -25.53 -0.53 -9.53
CA LEU A 29 -26.93 -0.12 -9.59
C LEU A 29 -27.13 1.39 -9.50
N GLU A 30 -26.06 2.15 -9.28
CA GLU A 30 -26.08 3.61 -9.06
C GLU A 30 -27.03 4.03 -7.92
N ILE A 31 -27.04 3.24 -6.83
CA ILE A 31 -27.85 3.46 -5.63
C ILE A 31 -26.97 3.73 -4.40
N HIS A 32 -27.60 4.12 -3.29
CA HIS A 32 -26.90 4.28 -2.03
C HIS A 32 -26.52 2.91 -1.41
N PRO A 33 -25.37 2.81 -0.70
CA PRO A 33 -24.96 1.58 -0.03
C PRO A 33 -26.01 1.04 0.98
N GLU A 34 -26.78 1.92 1.61
CA GLU A 34 -27.86 1.56 2.52
C GLU A 34 -28.99 0.80 1.81
N GLU A 35 -29.37 1.23 0.60
CA GLU A 35 -30.39 0.56 -0.23
C GLU A 35 -29.88 -0.77 -0.77
N ALA A 36 -28.63 -0.81 -1.24
CA ALA A 36 -27.98 -2.07 -1.66
C ALA A 36 -27.94 -3.10 -0.52
N ARG A 37 -27.72 -2.64 0.72
CA ARG A 37 -27.77 -3.48 1.91
C ARG A 37 -29.19 -3.97 2.23
N GLU A 38 -30.21 -3.15 2.01
CA GLU A 38 -31.61 -3.54 2.18
C GLU A 38 -32.01 -4.67 1.20
N PHE A 39 -31.52 -4.62 -0.04
CA PHE A 39 -31.72 -5.71 -1.00
C PHE A 39 -31.15 -7.03 -0.50
N LEU A 40 -29.97 -7.04 0.11
CA LEU A 40 -29.38 -8.25 0.68
C LEU A 40 -30.20 -8.86 1.81
N ASN A 41 -30.75 -8.01 2.68
CA ASN A 41 -31.59 -8.45 3.79
C ASN A 41 -32.97 -8.96 3.31
N SER A 42 -33.37 -8.60 2.10
CA SER A 42 -34.68 -8.90 1.52
C SER A 42 -34.60 -9.97 0.43
N THR A 43 -33.49 -10.70 0.32
CA THR A 43 -33.33 -11.74 -0.71
C THR A 43 -34.29 -12.92 -0.49
N PRO A 44 -34.97 -13.42 -1.54
CA PRO A 44 -34.89 -12.98 -2.94
C PRO A 44 -35.66 -11.67 -3.21
N VAL A 45 -35.04 -10.74 -3.95
CA VAL A 45 -35.60 -9.42 -4.27
C VAL A 45 -35.42 -9.07 -5.75
N THR A 46 -36.41 -8.42 -6.35
CA THR A 46 -36.27 -7.84 -7.70
C THR A 46 -35.53 -6.52 -7.62
N ILE A 47 -34.37 -6.42 -8.25
CA ILE A 47 -33.53 -5.21 -8.22
C ILE A 47 -33.80 -4.26 -9.40
N LYS A 48 -34.25 -4.81 -10.54
CA LYS A 48 -34.59 -4.03 -11.73
C LYS A 48 -35.66 -4.74 -12.56
N GLU A 49 -36.62 -3.98 -13.04
CA GLU A 49 -37.76 -4.46 -13.83
C GLU A 49 -37.88 -3.68 -15.14
N ASN A 50 -38.62 -4.24 -16.10
CA ASN A 50 -38.97 -3.59 -17.37
C ASN A 50 -37.76 -3.21 -18.25
N VAL A 51 -36.66 -3.96 -18.14
CA VAL A 51 -35.44 -3.75 -18.94
C VAL A 51 -35.51 -4.51 -20.26
N SER A 52 -34.78 -4.03 -21.27
CA SER A 52 -34.59 -4.80 -22.51
C SER A 52 -33.71 -6.03 -22.25
N GLU A 53 -33.76 -7.00 -23.15
CA GLU A 53 -32.92 -8.21 -23.09
C GLU A 53 -31.43 -7.87 -22.99
N GLU A 54 -30.96 -7.00 -23.90
CA GLU A 54 -29.56 -6.57 -23.96
C GLU A 54 -29.10 -5.90 -22.64
N GLU A 55 -29.96 -5.04 -22.05
CA GLU A 55 -29.66 -4.39 -20.78
C GLU A 55 -29.68 -5.38 -19.61
N ALA A 56 -30.61 -6.34 -19.63
CA ALA A 56 -30.74 -7.35 -18.60
C ALA A 56 -29.56 -8.32 -18.58
N GLU A 57 -29.10 -8.76 -19.76
CA GLU A 57 -27.90 -9.58 -19.90
C GLU A 57 -26.65 -8.82 -19.49
N TYR A 58 -26.48 -7.59 -19.98
CA TYR A 58 -25.35 -6.73 -19.62
C TYR A 58 -25.27 -6.51 -18.10
N LEU A 59 -26.37 -6.12 -17.46
CA LEU A 59 -26.42 -5.91 -16.03
C LEU A 59 -26.26 -7.22 -15.25
N GLY A 60 -26.83 -8.32 -15.76
CA GLY A 60 -26.67 -9.65 -15.19
C GLY A 60 -25.21 -10.11 -15.15
N ASP A 61 -24.44 -9.83 -16.20
CA ASP A 61 -23.02 -10.18 -16.27
C ASP A 61 -22.14 -9.29 -15.37
N LEU A 62 -22.44 -8.00 -15.26
CA LEU A 62 -21.80 -7.11 -14.27
C LEU A 62 -22.03 -7.61 -12.84
N LEU A 63 -23.26 -8.01 -12.53
CA LEU A 63 -23.62 -8.51 -11.21
C LEU A 63 -22.95 -9.85 -10.90
N LYS A 64 -22.87 -10.77 -11.87
CA LYS A 64 -22.10 -12.02 -11.71
C LYS A 64 -20.61 -11.75 -11.48
N ALA A 65 -20.04 -10.73 -12.11
CA ALA A 65 -18.62 -10.39 -11.95
C ALA A 65 -18.27 -10.00 -10.50
N VAL A 66 -19.21 -9.36 -9.79
CA VAL A 66 -19.09 -9.05 -8.36
C VAL A 66 -19.63 -10.16 -7.46
N ARG A 67 -19.75 -11.39 -7.99
CA ARG A 67 -20.20 -12.59 -7.25
C ARG A 67 -21.64 -12.51 -6.73
N ALA A 68 -22.51 -11.72 -7.38
CA ALA A 68 -23.93 -11.73 -7.08
C ALA A 68 -24.60 -12.99 -7.65
N LEU A 69 -25.53 -13.57 -6.90
CA LEU A 69 -26.37 -14.68 -7.35
C LEU A 69 -27.66 -14.11 -7.95
N VAL A 70 -27.68 -13.93 -9.26
CA VAL A 70 -28.79 -13.28 -9.98
C VAL A 70 -29.43 -14.21 -11.01
N ILE A 71 -30.75 -14.06 -11.20
CA ILE A 71 -31.52 -14.74 -12.26
C ILE A 71 -32.25 -13.66 -13.07
N VAL A 72 -32.03 -13.68 -14.38
CA VAL A 72 -32.74 -12.84 -15.35
C VAL A 72 -33.96 -13.63 -15.84
N GLU A 73 -35.16 -13.04 -15.76
CA GLU A 73 -36.42 -13.68 -16.15
C GLU A 73 -37.23 -12.76 -17.08
N PRO A 74 -37.87 -13.30 -18.13
CA PRO A 74 -38.82 -12.53 -18.93
C PRO A 74 -40.09 -12.22 -18.11
N MET A 75 -40.59 -10.98 -18.18
CA MET A 75 -41.83 -10.56 -17.49
C MET A 75 -43.09 -11.18 -18.10
N ASP A 76 -43.10 -11.40 -19.43
CA ASP A 76 -44.27 -11.91 -20.16
C ASP A 76 -44.28 -13.43 -20.33
N GLY A 77 -43.32 -14.13 -19.71
CA GLY A 77 -43.21 -15.59 -19.78
C GLY A 77 -44.07 -16.28 -18.71
N VAL A 78 -44.91 -17.23 -19.12
CA VAL A 78 -45.35 -18.31 -18.22
C VAL A 78 -44.06 -18.89 -17.62
N PRO A 79 -43.90 -18.95 -16.28
CA PRO A 79 -42.67 -19.43 -15.66
C PRO A 79 -42.41 -20.81 -16.23
N GLU A 80 -41.38 -20.90 -17.09
CA GLU A 80 -41.06 -22.12 -17.78
C GLU A 80 -40.73 -23.14 -16.69
N LYS A 81 -41.60 -24.15 -16.54
CA LYS A 81 -41.46 -25.24 -15.58
C LYS A 81 -40.23 -26.06 -15.94
N THR A 82 -39.05 -25.53 -15.64
CA THR A 82 -37.79 -26.24 -15.62
C THR A 82 -37.51 -26.67 -14.17
N PRO A 83 -36.92 -27.86 -13.98
CA PRO A 83 -36.86 -28.52 -12.68
C PRO A 83 -35.96 -27.75 -11.73
N ASP A 84 -36.54 -27.31 -10.61
CA ASP A 84 -35.88 -26.95 -9.35
C ASP A 84 -34.55 -26.17 -9.50
N LYS A 85 -34.63 -24.92 -9.98
CA LYS A 85 -33.50 -23.96 -10.10
C LYS A 85 -32.70 -23.78 -8.80
N ALA A 86 -33.27 -24.10 -7.64
CA ALA A 86 -32.53 -24.17 -6.37
C ALA A 86 -31.38 -25.19 -6.42
N THR A 87 -31.54 -26.26 -7.18
CA THR A 87 -30.53 -27.30 -7.39
C THR A 87 -29.37 -26.77 -8.25
N GLU A 88 -29.65 -25.97 -9.27
CA GLU A 88 -28.62 -25.42 -10.17
C GLU A 88 -27.72 -24.40 -9.45
N VAL A 89 -28.30 -23.57 -8.57
CA VAL A 89 -27.53 -22.65 -7.70
C VAL A 89 -26.67 -23.42 -6.70
N SER A 90 -27.16 -24.56 -6.19
CA SER A 90 -26.38 -25.42 -5.29
C SER A 90 -25.18 -26.08 -5.99
N VAL A 91 -25.34 -26.43 -7.27
CA VAL A 91 -24.28 -27.02 -8.11
C VAL A 91 -23.23 -25.96 -8.48
N LEU A 92 -23.67 -24.75 -8.84
CA LEU A 92 -22.78 -23.62 -9.12
C LEU A 92 -21.96 -23.22 -7.89
N LYS A 93 -22.58 -23.16 -6.70
CA LYS A 93 -21.87 -22.85 -5.45
C LYS A 93 -20.79 -23.89 -5.15
N LYS A 94 -21.09 -25.17 -5.38
CA LYS A 94 -20.15 -26.27 -5.15
C LYS A 94 -18.96 -26.24 -6.12
N GLN A 95 -19.20 -25.85 -7.38
CA GLN A 95 -18.11 -25.68 -8.36
C GLN A 95 -17.23 -24.46 -8.07
N LEU A 96 -17.81 -23.38 -7.53
CA LEU A 96 -17.07 -22.18 -7.17
C LEU A 96 -16.16 -22.41 -5.94
N GLU A 97 -16.67 -23.08 -4.90
CA GLU A 97 -15.87 -23.47 -3.72
C GLU A 97 -14.70 -24.38 -4.11
N GLU A 98 -14.91 -25.35 -5.01
CA GLU A 98 -13.83 -26.23 -5.49
C GLU A 98 -12.78 -25.50 -6.35
N GLN A 99 -13.15 -24.37 -6.96
CA GLN A 99 -12.24 -23.55 -7.75
C GLN A 99 -11.39 -22.62 -6.88
N GLU A 100 -11.95 -22.07 -5.79
CA GLU A 100 -11.21 -21.25 -4.83
C GLU A 100 -10.17 -22.06 -4.05
N ASP A 101 -10.48 -23.30 -3.69
CA ASP A 101 -9.51 -24.20 -3.04
C ASP A 101 -8.27 -24.44 -3.92
N ARG A 102 -8.43 -24.51 -5.24
CA ARG A 102 -7.31 -24.67 -6.18
C ARG A 102 -6.48 -23.40 -6.31
N ALA A 103 -7.09 -22.22 -6.21
CA ALA A 103 -6.38 -20.94 -6.24
C ALA A 103 -5.58 -20.71 -4.95
N ALA A 104 -6.19 -21.01 -3.80
CA ALA A 104 -5.52 -20.97 -2.50
C ALA A 104 -4.34 -21.95 -2.45
N PHE A 105 -4.48 -23.17 -2.99
CA PHE A 105 -3.37 -24.12 -3.02
C PHE A 105 -2.17 -23.62 -3.84
N ARG A 106 -2.41 -22.92 -4.96
CA ARG A 106 -1.36 -22.33 -5.78
C ARG A 106 -0.66 -21.17 -5.09
N SER A 107 -1.38 -20.34 -4.32
CA SER A 107 -0.77 -19.24 -3.58
C SER A 107 0.10 -19.75 -2.43
N TYR A 108 -0.32 -20.79 -1.72
CA TYR A 108 0.50 -21.46 -0.69
C TYR A 108 1.81 -22.01 -1.25
N LEU A 109 1.78 -22.62 -2.44
CA LEU A 109 2.99 -23.09 -3.13
C LEU A 109 3.98 -21.94 -3.45
N TRP A 110 3.47 -20.79 -3.90
CA TRP A 110 4.29 -19.62 -4.20
C TRP A 110 4.89 -18.99 -2.93
N VAL A 111 4.09 -18.81 -1.89
CA VAL A 111 4.55 -18.23 -0.61
C VAL A 111 5.57 -19.16 0.05
N GLY A 112 5.32 -20.47 0.06
CA GLY A 112 6.26 -21.46 0.57
C GLY A 112 7.61 -21.44 -0.18
N SER A 113 7.58 -21.33 -1.51
CA SER A 113 8.78 -21.21 -2.34
C SER A 113 9.56 -19.92 -2.04
N ALA A 114 8.88 -18.78 -1.96
CA ALA A 114 9.52 -17.50 -1.63
C ALA A 114 10.18 -17.51 -0.25
N MET A 115 9.53 -18.14 0.74
CA MET A 115 10.07 -18.26 2.09
C MET A 115 11.32 -19.15 2.13
N LEU A 116 11.33 -20.25 1.36
CA LEU A 116 12.51 -21.11 1.23
C LEU A 116 13.69 -20.38 0.60
N ILE A 117 13.45 -19.60 -0.46
CA ILE A 117 14.48 -18.80 -1.13
C ILE A 117 15.05 -17.75 -0.16
N ALA A 118 14.19 -17.06 0.58
CA ALA A 118 14.62 -16.07 1.58
C ALA A 118 15.52 -16.69 2.66
N LEU A 119 15.19 -17.89 3.15
CA LEU A 119 16.02 -18.63 4.10
C LEU A 119 17.39 -18.97 3.52
N ILE A 120 17.46 -19.41 2.26
CA ILE A 120 18.73 -19.71 1.58
C ILE A 120 19.59 -18.44 1.49
N VAL A 121 19.02 -17.32 1.06
CA VAL A 121 19.75 -16.04 0.97
C VAL A 121 20.28 -15.60 2.32
N LEU A 122 19.49 -15.76 3.39
CA LEU A 122 19.89 -15.39 4.74
C LEU A 122 21.09 -16.24 5.22
N VAL A 123 21.09 -17.55 4.94
CA VAL A 123 22.24 -18.42 5.21
C VAL A 123 23.48 -17.96 4.44
N TRP A 124 23.35 -17.63 3.15
CA TRP A 124 24.47 -17.12 2.34
C TRP A 124 25.04 -15.78 2.86
N LEU A 125 24.18 -14.87 3.33
CA LEU A 125 24.63 -13.60 3.91
C LEU A 125 25.38 -13.81 5.23
N THR A 126 24.93 -14.74 6.07
CA THR A 126 25.59 -15.02 7.35
C THR A 126 26.99 -15.63 7.17
N THR A 127 27.20 -16.49 6.16
CA THR A 127 28.53 -17.07 5.86
C THR A 127 29.49 -16.04 5.28
N ALA A 128 29.01 -15.14 4.41
CA ALA A 128 29.81 -14.04 3.88
C ALA A 128 30.21 -13.04 4.98
N PHE A 129 29.31 -12.74 5.91
CA PHE A 129 29.58 -11.83 7.02
C PHE A 129 30.66 -12.38 7.96
N TRP A 130 30.60 -13.66 8.33
CA TRP A 130 31.63 -14.30 9.16
C TRP A 130 33.02 -14.30 8.51
N SER A 131 33.08 -14.50 7.19
CA SER A 131 34.32 -14.42 6.39
C SER A 131 34.94 -13.01 6.40
N SER A 132 34.12 -11.96 6.38
CA SER A 132 34.60 -10.58 6.41
C SER A 132 35.04 -10.15 7.82
N PHE A 133 34.30 -10.60 8.85
CA PHE A 133 34.58 -10.28 10.24
C PHE A 133 35.88 -10.94 10.76
N SER A 134 36.18 -12.16 10.33
CA SER A 134 37.43 -12.83 10.73
C SER A 134 38.67 -12.10 10.18
N LYS A 135 38.61 -11.59 8.94
CA LYS A 135 39.70 -10.81 8.33
C LYS A 135 39.99 -9.51 9.07
N THR A 136 38.97 -8.80 9.55
CA THR A 136 39.14 -7.56 10.31
C THR A 136 39.62 -7.80 11.74
N SER A 137 39.35 -8.98 12.31
CA SER A 137 39.88 -9.36 13.62
C SER A 137 41.38 -9.67 13.59
N GLU A 138 41.91 -10.26 12.52
CA GLU A 138 43.35 -10.52 12.39
C GLU A 138 44.17 -9.23 12.22
N GLU A 139 43.61 -8.21 11.58
CA GLU A 139 44.31 -6.95 11.31
C GLU A 139 44.45 -6.08 12.57
N ASN A 140 43.49 -6.15 13.49
CA ASN A 140 43.54 -5.43 14.76
C ASN A 140 44.39 -6.12 15.84
N ALA A 141 44.74 -7.40 15.69
CA ALA A 141 45.60 -8.13 16.62
C ALA A 141 47.10 -7.79 16.49
N LYS A 142 47.50 -6.95 15.52
CA LYS A 142 48.91 -6.69 15.17
C LYS A 142 49.43 -5.28 15.48
N LYS A 143 48.75 -4.46 16.29
CA LYS A 143 49.31 -3.16 16.74
C LYS A 143 50.02 -3.28 18.10
N PRO A 144 51.32 -2.92 18.20
CA PRO A 144 52.05 -2.93 19.46
C PRO A 144 51.69 -1.73 20.34
N ALA A 145 52.02 -1.93 21.62
CA ALA A 145 51.61 -1.15 22.78
C ALA A 145 52.07 0.32 22.78
N VAL A 146 51.16 1.11 23.35
CA VAL A 146 51.27 2.43 24.00
C VAL A 146 52.69 2.83 24.43
N GLU A 147 53.17 3.97 23.93
CA GLU A 147 54.08 4.86 24.66
C GLU A 147 53.28 6.05 25.21
N GLU A 148 53.27 6.16 26.54
CA GLU A 148 52.93 7.38 27.27
C GLU A 148 53.95 8.47 26.94
N THR A 149 53.49 9.69 26.66
CA THR A 149 54.29 10.88 26.98
C THR A 149 53.41 12.11 27.13
N ASP A 150 53.35 12.53 28.38
CA ASP A 150 53.43 13.90 28.91
C ASP A 150 52.55 15.03 28.40
N ALA A 151 51.98 15.69 29.41
CA ALA A 151 51.27 16.93 29.39
C ALA A 151 52.09 18.07 28.77
N LYS A 152 51.58 18.66 27.69
CA LYS A 152 51.92 20.03 27.31
C LYS A 152 50.71 20.77 26.79
N LYS A 153 50.28 21.77 27.55
CA LYS A 153 49.29 22.79 27.23
C LYS A 153 49.60 23.44 25.88
N PRO A 154 48.68 23.48 24.90
CA PRO A 154 48.80 24.38 23.77
C PRO A 154 47.92 25.61 23.99
N GLU A 155 48.56 26.76 24.18
CA GLU A 155 48.00 28.02 23.68
C GLU A 155 47.92 27.89 22.16
N ARG A 156 46.70 27.81 21.63
CA ARG A 156 46.46 27.83 20.18
C ARG A 156 45.61 29.04 19.86
N THR A 157 46.28 30.11 19.47
CA THR A 157 45.71 31.21 18.70
C THR A 157 45.18 30.61 17.40
N VAL A 158 43.86 30.38 17.32
CA VAL A 158 43.19 29.99 16.08
C VAL A 158 42.99 31.27 15.27
N THR A 159 43.91 31.55 14.38
CA THR A 159 43.64 32.37 13.21
C THR A 159 42.74 31.53 12.30
N GLU A 160 41.43 31.59 12.53
CA GLU A 160 40.43 31.00 11.64
C GLU A 160 40.38 31.85 10.37
N THR A 161 41.21 31.48 9.40
CA THR A 161 41.02 31.89 8.00
C THR A 161 39.63 31.39 7.60
N PRO A 162 38.74 32.23 7.03
CA PRO A 162 37.41 31.80 6.62
C PRO A 162 37.56 30.71 5.55
N GLN A 163 37.42 29.44 5.93
CA GLN A 163 37.33 28.36 4.96
C GLN A 163 36.02 28.58 4.21
N GLN A 164 36.17 28.93 2.94
CA GLN A 164 35.07 29.09 2.00
C GLN A 164 34.18 27.85 2.09
N PRO A 165 32.85 27.99 2.31
CA PRO A 165 31.97 26.86 2.52
C PRO A 165 32.02 25.93 1.31
N ASP A 166 32.36 24.66 1.57
CA ASP A 166 32.50 23.63 0.55
C ASP A 166 31.12 23.25 0.02
N LEU A 167 30.68 23.93 -1.04
CA LEU A 167 29.39 23.74 -1.70
C LEU A 167 29.15 22.27 -2.08
N SER A 168 30.20 21.54 -2.47
CA SER A 168 30.10 20.13 -2.87
C SER A 168 29.55 19.26 -1.73
N LYS A 169 30.01 19.50 -0.50
CA LYS A 169 29.53 18.80 0.70
C LYS A 169 28.10 19.20 1.06
N LEU A 170 27.71 20.45 0.81
CA LEU A 170 26.33 20.88 1.06
C LEU A 170 25.35 20.21 0.09
N TYR A 171 25.69 20.08 -1.19
CA TYR A 171 24.83 19.36 -2.13
C TYR A 171 24.70 17.88 -1.78
N SER A 172 25.78 17.19 -1.38
CA SER A 172 25.66 15.78 -0.95
C SER A 172 24.75 15.61 0.27
N VAL A 173 24.78 16.55 1.22
CA VAL A 173 23.88 16.54 2.38
C VAL A 173 22.43 16.84 1.96
N ILE A 174 22.21 17.70 0.96
CA ILE A 174 20.88 17.96 0.39
C ILE A 174 20.34 16.71 -0.30
N ASP A 175 21.15 16.02 -1.11
CA ASP A 175 20.74 14.80 -1.81
C ASP A 175 20.36 13.69 -0.82
N GLU A 176 21.14 13.52 0.25
CA GLU A 176 20.81 12.58 1.34
C GLU A 176 19.52 12.99 2.06
N ALA A 177 19.32 14.29 2.34
CA ALA A 177 18.10 14.79 2.97
C ALA A 177 16.86 14.64 2.06
N ASP A 178 17.00 14.88 0.76
CA ASP A 178 15.94 14.65 -0.24
C ASP A 178 15.57 13.16 -0.27
N SER A 179 16.57 12.25 -0.29
CA SER A 179 16.35 10.80 -0.24
C SER A 179 15.61 10.36 1.04
N ASN A 180 15.99 10.91 2.20
CA ASN A 180 15.32 10.63 3.47
C ASN A 180 13.86 11.11 3.46
N VAL A 181 13.58 12.29 2.89
CA VAL A 181 12.21 12.81 2.73
C VAL A 181 11.37 11.88 1.86
N GLU A 182 11.92 11.40 0.74
CA GLU A 182 11.24 10.45 -0.15
C GLU A 182 10.94 9.13 0.56
N GLN A 183 11.92 8.58 1.29
CA GLN A 183 11.76 7.35 2.06
C GLN A 183 10.68 7.49 3.13
N THR A 184 10.69 8.57 3.92
CA THR A 184 9.68 8.83 4.94
C THR A 184 8.30 9.03 4.30
N GLN A 185 8.21 9.70 3.16
CA GLN A 185 6.95 9.90 2.43
C GLN A 185 6.38 8.57 1.91
N PHE A 186 7.24 7.67 1.41
CA PHE A 186 6.84 6.33 0.99
C PHE A 186 6.29 5.51 2.17
N LEU A 187 7.02 5.48 3.30
CA LEU A 187 6.58 4.78 4.52
C LEU A 187 5.26 5.32 5.06
N LEU A 188 5.07 6.64 5.02
CA LEU A 188 3.82 7.27 5.41
C LEU A 188 2.65 6.77 4.54
N LYS A 189 2.83 6.72 3.22
CA LYS A 189 1.78 6.26 2.29
C LYS A 189 1.35 4.82 2.57
N ILE A 190 2.32 3.91 2.78
CA ILE A 190 2.03 2.51 3.15
C ILE A 190 1.25 2.46 4.47
N SER A 191 1.70 3.20 5.49
CA SER A 191 1.08 3.19 6.82
C SER A 191 -0.34 3.76 6.81
N GLU A 192 -0.61 4.77 5.97
CA GLU A 192 -1.94 5.33 5.75
C GLU A 192 -2.88 4.32 5.05
N GLU A 193 -2.38 3.58 4.06
CA GLU A 193 -3.15 2.52 3.41
C GLU A 193 -3.47 1.37 4.38
N ASP A 194 -2.49 0.94 5.18
CA ASP A 194 -2.71 -0.05 6.24
C ASP A 194 -3.76 0.42 7.25
N LEU A 195 -3.70 1.71 7.64
CA LEU A 195 -4.68 2.28 8.55
C LEU A 195 -6.08 2.27 7.91
N TYR A 196 -6.20 2.61 6.63
CA TYR A 196 -7.45 2.56 5.90
C TYR A 196 -8.03 1.13 5.87
N ARG A 197 -7.20 0.13 5.54
CA ARG A 197 -7.59 -1.29 5.56
C ARG A 197 -8.01 -1.77 6.94
N LEU A 198 -7.28 -1.36 7.99
CA LEU A 198 -7.66 -1.65 9.37
C LEU A 198 -9.00 -1.00 9.72
N GLN A 199 -9.26 0.24 9.30
CA GLN A 199 -10.53 0.90 9.59
C GLN A 199 -11.72 0.32 8.81
N SER A 200 -11.49 -0.21 7.60
CA SER A 200 -12.54 -0.84 6.80
C SER A 200 -12.93 -2.23 7.30
N THR A 201 -12.12 -2.85 8.14
CA THR A 201 -12.42 -4.18 8.69
C THR A 201 -13.44 -4.07 9.83
N TYR A 202 -14.63 -4.64 9.66
CA TYR A 202 -15.81 -4.51 10.56
C TYR A 202 -15.55 -4.93 12.04
N MET A 203 -14.54 -5.76 12.28
CA MET A 203 -14.13 -6.21 13.63
C MET A 203 -12.72 -5.75 14.01
N ALA A 204 -12.23 -4.66 13.42
CA ALA A 204 -10.90 -4.18 13.77
C ALA A 204 -10.80 -3.84 15.25
N ASP A 205 -9.81 -4.42 15.92
CA ASP A 205 -9.47 -4.09 17.29
C ASP A 205 -9.22 -2.57 17.37
N GLN A 206 -10.09 -1.86 18.09
CA GLN A 206 -9.96 -0.41 18.27
C GLN A 206 -8.59 -0.02 18.83
N LYS A 207 -7.95 -0.89 19.61
CA LYS A 207 -6.61 -0.66 20.12
C LYS A 207 -5.58 -0.66 18.99
N ALA A 208 -5.66 -1.62 18.06
CA ALA A 208 -4.79 -1.69 16.89
C ALA A 208 -4.96 -0.45 15.99
N VAL A 209 -6.21 -0.02 15.74
CA VAL A 209 -6.51 1.20 14.98
C VAL A 209 -5.91 2.43 15.66
N ARG A 210 -6.06 2.58 16.99
CA ARG A 210 -5.47 3.69 17.74
C ARG A 210 -3.94 3.69 17.66
N GLN A 211 -3.30 2.54 17.82
CA GLN A 211 -1.85 2.41 17.71
C GLN A 211 -1.35 2.81 16.31
N LYS A 212 -2.01 2.32 15.25
CA LYS A 212 -1.64 2.67 13.88
C LYS A 212 -1.84 4.16 13.58
N LYS A 213 -2.90 4.79 14.12
CA LYS A 213 -3.10 6.25 14.03
C LYS A 213 -1.96 7.05 14.66
N VAL A 214 -1.46 6.62 15.82
CA VAL A 214 -0.31 7.26 16.47
C VAL A 214 0.94 7.13 15.58
N GLN A 215 1.21 5.94 15.03
CA GLN A 215 2.34 5.74 14.11
C GLN A 215 2.25 6.63 12.85
N VAL A 216 1.06 6.74 12.24
CA VAL A 216 0.84 7.63 11.10
C VAL A 216 1.08 9.10 11.49
N ALA A 217 0.63 9.51 12.67
CA ALA A 217 0.85 10.87 13.16
C ALA A 217 2.34 11.16 13.40
N GLU A 218 3.08 10.22 13.97
CA GLU A 218 4.54 10.32 14.17
C GLU A 218 5.29 10.44 12.84
N LEU A 219 4.96 9.61 11.85
CA LEU A 219 5.55 9.69 10.51
C LEU A 219 5.25 11.03 9.82
N ARG A 220 4.03 11.56 9.97
CA ARG A 220 3.67 12.90 9.45
C ARG A 220 4.50 14.00 10.13
N ALA A 221 4.68 13.91 11.44
CA ALA A 221 5.50 14.87 12.18
C ALA A 221 6.97 14.82 11.73
N LYS A 222 7.52 13.60 11.58
CA LYS A 222 8.87 13.38 11.07
C LYS A 222 9.05 13.96 9.67
N LEU A 223 8.14 13.65 8.74
CA LEU A 223 8.19 14.16 7.37
C LEU A 223 8.16 15.70 7.32
N ARG A 224 7.35 16.35 8.17
CA ARG A 224 7.32 17.82 8.27
C ARG A 224 8.65 18.39 8.75
N SER A 225 9.26 17.75 9.75
CA SER A 225 10.54 18.19 10.29
C SER A 225 11.67 18.05 9.26
N GLU A 226 11.71 16.94 8.52
CA GLU A 226 12.70 16.68 7.46
C GLU A 226 12.55 17.65 6.29
N LYS A 227 11.32 17.87 5.81
CA LYS A 227 11.05 18.89 4.78
C LYS A 227 11.48 20.29 5.20
N THR A 228 11.28 20.63 6.47
CA THR A 228 11.72 21.93 7.01
C THR A 228 13.25 22.04 7.07
N ALA A 229 13.94 20.97 7.48
CA ALA A 229 15.40 20.92 7.52
C ALA A 229 16.01 21.02 6.11
N LEU A 230 15.48 20.26 5.17
CA LEU A 230 15.84 20.32 3.76
C LEU A 230 15.65 21.72 3.17
N GLN A 231 14.53 22.38 3.45
CA GLN A 231 14.29 23.74 2.97
C GLN A 231 15.34 24.71 3.50
N LYS A 232 15.71 24.60 4.79
CA LYS A 232 16.78 25.44 5.37
C LYS A 232 18.13 25.21 4.68
N LEU A 233 18.47 23.97 4.34
CA LEU A 233 19.70 23.65 3.60
C LEU A 233 19.68 24.25 2.18
N LYS A 234 18.56 24.12 1.47
CA LYS A 234 18.37 24.72 0.14
C LYS A 234 18.49 26.25 0.19
N ASP A 235 17.90 26.88 1.21
CA ASP A 235 18.03 28.32 1.44
C ASP A 235 19.47 28.75 1.77
N GLN A 236 20.21 27.93 2.51
CA GLN A 236 21.62 28.18 2.83
C GLN A 236 22.49 28.14 1.57
N VAL A 237 22.32 27.13 0.70
CA VAL A 237 23.01 27.06 -0.59
C VAL A 237 22.71 28.28 -1.43
N LYS A 238 21.43 28.66 -1.56
CA LYS A 238 21.03 29.84 -2.34
C LYS A 238 21.69 31.13 -1.83
N ARG A 239 21.83 31.29 -0.50
CA ARG A 239 22.54 32.44 0.08
C ARG A 239 24.02 32.43 -0.29
N ILE A 240 24.69 31.28 -0.18
CA ILE A 240 26.11 31.14 -0.53
C ILE A 240 26.30 31.46 -2.02
N GLU A 241 25.51 30.85 -2.91
CA GLU A 241 25.55 31.12 -4.36
C GLU A 241 25.35 32.61 -4.68
N SER A 242 24.39 33.27 -4.01
CA SER A 242 24.16 34.70 -4.21
C SER A 242 25.34 35.56 -3.76
N SER A 243 26.02 35.17 -2.66
CA SER A 243 27.20 35.89 -2.16
C SER A 243 28.42 35.74 -3.07
N LEU A 244 28.60 34.56 -3.69
CA LEU A 244 29.69 34.30 -4.63
C LEU A 244 29.52 35.12 -5.91
N LYS A 245 28.31 35.19 -6.47
CA LYS A 245 28.02 36.02 -7.65
C LYS A 245 28.33 37.50 -7.44
N VAL A 246 28.05 38.03 -6.24
CA VAL A 246 28.36 39.43 -5.90
C VAL A 246 29.88 39.67 -5.84
N GLN A 247 30.64 38.71 -5.32
CA GLN A 247 32.11 38.81 -5.28
C GLN A 247 32.75 38.77 -6.68
N GLU A 248 32.26 37.90 -7.58
CA GLU A 248 32.76 37.81 -8.96
C GLU A 248 32.60 39.13 -9.74
N HIS A 249 31.48 39.82 -9.56
CA HIS A 249 31.24 41.12 -10.19
C HIS A 249 32.11 42.25 -9.59
N SER A 250 32.47 42.18 -8.31
CA SER A 250 33.32 43.19 -7.65
C SER A 250 34.80 43.09 -8.03
N THR A 251 35.26 41.94 -8.52
CA THR A 251 36.66 41.72 -8.94
C THR A 251 36.92 41.99 -10.42
N ALA A 252 35.88 42.34 -11.18
CA ALA A 252 35.95 42.58 -12.62
C ALA A 252 36.03 44.07 -13.01
N GLU A 253 36.02 44.98 -12.02
CA GLU A 253 36.27 46.43 -12.17
C GLU A 253 37.72 46.78 -11.78
#